data_AF-A0A512PF74-F1
#
_entry.id   AF-A0A512PF74-F1
#
_cell.length_a   1.000
_cell.length_b   1.000
_cell.length_c   1.000
_cell.angle_alpha   90.00
_cell.angle_beta   90.00
_cell.angle_gamma   90.00
#
_symmetry.space_group_name_H-M   'P 1'
#
loop_
_entity.id
_entity.type
_entity.pdbx_description
1 polymer ?
#
loop_
_entity_poly.entity_id
_entity_poly.type
_entity_poly.pdbx_seq_one_letter_code
_entity_poly.pdbx_strand_id
1 'polypeptide(L)' 'MIAEQPTRKVARELQNAGFEPKRTVVSHTWWQHPDGTGVAVPDGHRTISPGVYRRILKALEATR' A
#
# COMPACT_ATOMS: atom_id res chain seq x y z
N MET A 1 -3.25 -8.19 17.24
CA MET A 1 -4.26 -7.86 16.21
C MET A 1 -3.81 -6.61 15.47
N ILE A 2 -3.96 -6.56 14.15
CA ILE A 2 -3.69 -5.34 13.37
C ILE A 2 -5.01 -4.55 13.30
N ALA A 3 -4.96 -3.27 13.64
CA ALA A 3 -6.10 -2.35 13.55
C ALA A 3 -6.18 -1.72 12.15
N GLU A 4 -7.34 -1.15 11.82
CA GLU A 4 -7.49 -0.33 10.62
C GLU A 4 -6.46 0.80 10.60
N GLN A 5 -5.87 1.06 9.43
CA GLN A 5 -4.86 2.09 9.28
C GLN A 5 -5.39 3.23 8.40
N PRO A 6 -5.11 4.50 8.73
CA PRO A 6 -5.42 5.61 7.83
C PRO A 6 -4.70 5.44 6.49
N THR A 7 -5.42 5.57 5.38
CA THR A 7 -4.87 5.42 4.02
C THR A 7 -3.65 6.32 3.79
N ARG A 8 -3.71 7.56 4.28
CA ARG A 8 -2.59 8.52 4.20
C ARG A 8 -1.32 8.02 4.88
N LYS A 9 -1.45 7.30 6.01
CA LYS A 9 -0.32 6.72 6.72
C LYS A 9 0.32 5.63 5.86
N VAL A 10 -0.50 4.75 5.29
CA VAL A 10 -0.03 3.64 4.45
C VAL A 10 0.62 4.13 3.15
N ALA A 11 0.07 5.15 2.50
CA ALA A 11 0.69 5.77 1.34
C ALA A 11 2.07 6.36 1.67
N ARG A 12 2.23 6.95 2.86
CA ARG A 12 3.53 7.47 3.32
C ARG A 12 4.53 6.34 3.61
N GLU A 13 4.08 5.24 4.22
CA GLU A 13 4.92 4.05 4.44
C GLU A 13 5.42 3.47 3.11
N LEU A 14 4.56 3.38 2.11
CA LEU A 14 4.92 2.93 0.77
C LEU A 14 5.94 3.86 0.09
N GLN A 15 5.72 5.17 0.12
CA GLN A 15 6.68 6.15 -0.40
C GLN A 15 8.05 6.06 0.31
N ASN A 16 8.05 5.96 1.64
CA ASN A 16 9.28 5.83 2.43
C ASN A 16 10.05 4.55 2.10
N ALA A 17 9.34 3.50 1.68
CA ALA A 17 9.92 2.24 1.24
C ALA A 17 10.30 2.24 -0.26
N GLY A 18 10.18 3.36 -0.97
CA GLY A 18 10.56 3.46 -2.37
C GLY A 18 9.51 2.94 -3.37
N PHE A 19 8.28 2.67 -2.92
CA PHE A 19 7.19 2.35 -3.84
C PHE A 19 6.68 3.63 -4.52
N GLU A 20 6.37 3.52 -5.80
CA GLU A 20 5.79 4.59 -6.60
C GLU A 20 4.36 4.25 -7.05
N PRO A 21 3.44 5.22 -7.05
CA PRO A 21 2.11 5.03 -7.61
C PRO A 21 2.20 4.97 -9.14
N LYS A 22 1.84 3.83 -9.71
CA LYS A 22 1.90 3.56 -11.16
C LYS A 22 0.59 3.84 -11.88
N ARG A 23 -0.52 3.37 -11.31
CA ARG A 23 -1.84 3.46 -11.95
C ARG A 23 -2.93 3.56 -10.91
N THR A 24 -3.79 4.55 -11.05
CA THR A 24 -5.03 4.65 -10.27
C THR A 24 -6.20 4.16 -11.12
N VAL A 25 -6.99 3.25 -10.57
CA VAL A 25 -8.25 2.75 -11.15
C VAL A 25 -9.35 2.96 -10.13
N VAL A 26 -10.18 3.98 -10.38
CA VAL A 26 -11.29 4.36 -9.50
C VAL A 26 -10.75 4.65 -8.09
N SER A 27 -11.08 3.80 -7.11
CA SER A 27 -10.72 3.97 -5.69
C SER A 27 -9.51 3.13 -5.27
N HIS A 28 -8.72 2.64 -6.23
CA HIS A 28 -7.53 1.86 -5.96
C HIS A 28 -6.33 2.40 -6.75
N THR A 29 -5.21 2.62 -6.06
CA THR A 29 -3.92 2.91 -6.69
C THR A 29 -3.01 1.70 -6.60
N TRP A 30 -2.45 1.32 -7.75
CA TRP A 30 -1.38 0.34 -7.86
C TRP A 30 -0.05 1.02 -7.52
N TRP A 31 0.59 0.54 -6.47
CA TRP A 31 1.93 0.94 -6.03
C TRP A 31 2.93 -0.12 -6.48
N GLN A 32 4.04 0.30 -7.08
CA GLN A 32 5.09 -0.60 -7.57
C GLN A 32 6.45 -0.17 -7.04
N HIS A 33 7.21 -1.12 -6.54
CA HIS A 33 8.62 -0.97 -6.19
C HIS A 33 9.51 -1.22 -7.42
N PRO A 34 10.68 -0.59 -7.53
CA PRO A 34 11.66 -0.85 -8.59
C PRO A 34 12.03 -2.33 -8.77
N ASP A 35 12.03 -3.12 -7.69
CA ASP A 35 12.32 -4.56 -7.73
C ASP A 35 11.18 -5.41 -8.36
N GLY A 36 10.11 -4.77 -8.83
CA GLY A 36 8.98 -5.44 -9.50
C GLY A 36 7.84 -5.85 -8.58
N THR A 37 7.99 -5.75 -7.25
CA THR A 37 6.90 -5.99 -6.30
C THR A 37 5.84 -4.91 -6.41
N GLY A 38 4.56 -5.30 -6.48
CA GLY A 38 3.46 -4.35 -6.58
C GLY A 38 2.27 -4.70 -5.69
N VAL A 39 1.57 -3.68 -5.20
CA VAL A 39 0.41 -3.83 -4.32
C VAL A 39 -0.68 -2.83 -4.69
N ALA A 40 -1.93 -3.30 -4.70
CA ALA A 40 -3.10 -2.46 -4.86
C ALA A 40 -3.54 -1.88 -3.50
N VAL A 41 -3.60 -0.56 -3.41
CA VAL A 41 -4.01 0.17 -2.21
C VAL A 41 -5.39 0.80 -2.45
N PRO A 42 -6.41 0.48 -1.63
CA PRO A 42 -7.74 1.07 -1.74
C PRO A 42 -7.73 2.50 -1.16
N ASP A 43 -7.32 3.46 -1.97
CA ASP A 43 -7.10 4.85 -1.58
C ASP A 43 -8.35 5.73 -1.65
N GLY A 44 -9.44 5.25 -2.24
CA GLY A 44 -10.73 5.95 -2.20
C GLY A 44 -11.41 5.93 -0.82
N HIS A 45 -10.86 5.21 0.16
CA HIS A 45 -11.35 5.16 1.53
C HIS A 45 -10.40 5.92 2.47
N ARG A 46 -10.93 6.44 3.60
CA ARG A 46 -10.11 7.09 4.63
C ARG A 46 -9.24 6.10 5.41
N THR A 47 -9.69 4.85 5.52
CA THR A 47 -9.02 3.77 6.24
C THR A 47 -8.87 2.53 5.39
N ILE A 48 -7.83 1.76 5.68
CA ILE A 48 -7.50 0.47 5.09
C ILE A 48 -7.78 -0.61 6.12
N SER A 49 -8.51 -1.64 5.70
CA SER A 49 -8.85 -2.76 6.57
C SER A 49 -7.60 -3.54 7.01
N PRO A 50 -7.63 -4.21 8.17
CA PRO A 50 -6.47 -4.93 8.69
C PRO A 50 -5.91 -5.99 7.73
N GLY A 51 -6.79 -6.66 6.97
CA GLY A 51 -6.40 -7.69 6.01
C GLY A 51 -5.61 -7.13 4.84
N VAL A 52 -5.99 -5.95 4.34
CA VAL A 52 -5.25 -5.27 3.27
C VAL A 52 -3.93 -4.72 3.80
N TYR A 53 -3.92 -4.14 5.01
CA TYR A 53 -2.68 -3.64 5.60
C TYR A 53 -1.65 -4.76 5.80
N ARG A 54 -2.07 -5.97 6.19
CA ARG A 54 -1.18 -7.15 6.24
C ARG A 54 -0.54 -7.49 4.90
N ARG A 55 -1.29 -7.38 3.80
CA ARG A 55 -0.75 -7.63 2.44
C ARG A 55 0.28 -6.58 2.07
N ILE A 56 0.04 -5.33 2.44
CA ILE A 56 0.98 -4.23 2.22
C ILE A 56 2.26 -4.44 3.03
N LEU A 57 2.17 -4.79 4.31
CA LEU A 57 3.34 -5.12 5.13
C LEU A 57 4.14 -6.27 4.53
N LYS A 58 3.48 -7.33 4.05
CA LYS A 58 4.16 -8.44 3.39
C LYS A 58 4.87 -8.01 2.10
N ALA A 59 4.29 -7.07 1.34
CA ALA A 59 4.93 -6.52 0.15
C ALA A 59 6.15 -5.67 0.52
N LEU A 60 6.05 -4.86 1.59
CA LEU A 60 7.15 -4.08 2.14
C LEU A 60 8.31 -4.96 2.65
N GLU A 61 8.00 -6.09 3.30
CA GLU A 61 9.01 -7.06 3.76
C GLU A 61 9.67 -7.82 2.59
N ALA A 62 8.94 -8.02 1.49
CA ALA A 62 9.45 -8.71 0.32
C ALA A 62 10.40 -7.85 -0.53
N THR A 63 10.28 -6.52 -0.45
CA THR A 63 11.19 -5.56 -1.09
C THR A 63 12.34 -5.25 -0.14
N ARG A 64 13.56 -5.66 -0.49
CA ARG A 64 14.75 -5.48 0.35
C ARG A 64 16.00 -5.30 -0.48
#